data_AF-A0A5N6XKY1-F1
#
_entry.id   AF-A0A5N6XKY1-F1
#
_cell.length_a   1.000
_cell.length_b   1.000
_cell.length_c   1.000
_cell.angle_alpha   90.00
_cell.angle_beta   90.00
_cell.angle_gamma   90.00
#
_symmetry.space_group_name_H-M   'P 1'
#
loop_
_entity.id
_entity.type
_entity.pdbx_description
1 polymer ?
#
loop_
_entity_poly.entity_id
_entity_poly.type
_entity_poly.pdbx_seq_one_letter_code
_entity_poly.pdbx_strand_id
1 'polypeptide(L)'
;MTTPFKTTLTWHQNLVRQSVTQASPTTNHSAQQIFNDITRNLPQISGYTEIVYSSLSPDDAELICQSLDAHPGVERKSVRLNYNSYTNILRLKIMPIDLHDVHQRWINRTMMTWAVSGIINDAEADLLWSGVGTTFNNFSGIYQGSIKQPDHFLRVDTNPEPRIVVESGWSESFPHLRSDKDLWMRGNASVALVILLKWSALSNNRIKGIAEIWRRNAGGNLFSTTMPIFPAPAALPGTELIQFTKWDLFGPAQLPGQAPGTILALDIAKLRGFASEVIRCMGMQPA
;
A
#
# COMPACT_ATOMS: atom_id res chain seq x y z
N MET A 1 -12.35 -34.71 31.43
CA MET A 1 -12.72 -34.64 29.99
C MET A 1 -12.95 -33.18 29.67
N THR A 2 -12.06 -32.61 28.87
CA THR A 2 -11.97 -31.19 28.54
C THR A 2 -12.96 -30.84 27.43
N THR A 3 -13.81 -29.86 27.71
CA THR A 3 -14.75 -29.24 26.76
C THR A 3 -13.97 -28.46 25.70
N PRO A 4 -14.31 -28.54 24.40
CA PRO A 4 -13.64 -27.74 23.38
C PRO A 4 -14.16 -26.29 23.43
N PHE A 5 -13.24 -25.34 23.58
CA PHE A 5 -13.52 -23.92 23.38
C PHE A 5 -13.94 -23.67 21.93
N LYS A 6 -15.23 -23.38 21.71
CA LYS A 6 -15.73 -22.76 20.48
C LYS A 6 -15.67 -21.24 20.65
N THR A 7 -14.57 -20.65 20.21
CA THR A 7 -14.41 -19.19 20.09
C THR A 7 -13.99 -18.88 18.65
N THR A 8 -14.95 -18.86 17.72
CA THR A 8 -14.66 -18.48 16.33
C THR A 8 -15.95 -18.07 15.63
N LEU A 9 -16.41 -16.83 15.84
CA LEU A 9 -17.32 -16.16 14.89
C LEU A 9 -17.48 -14.66 15.16
N THR A 10 -17.24 -14.18 16.39
CA THR A 10 -17.36 -12.75 16.75
C THR A 10 -16.08 -11.93 16.56
N TRP A 11 -14.90 -12.57 16.56
CA TRP A 11 -13.61 -11.87 16.45
C TRP A 11 -13.37 -11.20 15.08
N HIS A 12 -13.79 -11.84 13.98
CA HIS A 12 -13.51 -11.33 12.64
C HIS A 12 -14.47 -10.22 12.20
N GLN A 13 -15.71 -10.22 12.68
CA GLN A 13 -16.68 -9.16 12.40
C GLN A 13 -16.24 -7.80 12.98
N ASN A 14 -15.52 -7.80 14.11
CA ASN A 14 -14.96 -6.59 14.72
C ASN A 14 -13.67 -6.10 14.04
N LEU A 15 -12.86 -6.98 13.43
CA LEU A 15 -11.69 -6.57 12.61
C LEU A 15 -12.12 -5.87 11.31
N VAL A 16 -13.27 -6.26 10.78
CA VAL A 16 -13.86 -5.71 9.55
C VAL A 16 -14.59 -4.38 9.84
N ARG A 17 -15.14 -4.22 11.06
CA ARG A 17 -15.61 -2.93 11.57
C ARG A 17 -14.43 -2.18 12.20
N GLN A 18 -13.61 -1.57 11.34
CA GLN A 18 -12.41 -0.84 11.74
C GLN A 18 -12.67 0.09 12.93
N SER A 19 -11.86 -0.04 13.98
CA SER A 19 -11.64 1.05 14.93
C SER A 19 -10.64 2.02 14.28
N VAL A 20 -11.14 2.97 13.49
CA VAL A 20 -10.39 4.20 13.25
C VAL A 20 -10.43 4.97 14.56
N THR A 21 -9.40 4.80 15.39
CA THR A 21 -9.26 5.61 16.59
C THR A 21 -8.66 6.95 16.15
N GLN A 22 -9.52 7.93 15.89
CA GLN A 22 -9.08 9.33 15.77
C GLN A 22 -8.54 9.78 17.13
N ALA A 23 -7.22 9.73 17.30
CA ALA A 23 -6.57 10.27 18.49
C ALA A 23 -6.18 11.74 18.25
N SER A 24 -7.06 12.61 18.79
CA SER A 24 -6.84 13.98 19.23
C SER A 24 -6.46 15.09 18.22
N PRO A 25 -7.12 16.26 18.30
CA PRO A 25 -6.58 17.51 17.77
C PRO A 25 -5.28 17.82 18.51
N THR A 26 -4.16 17.69 17.81
CA THR A 26 -2.77 17.85 18.26
C THR A 26 -2.36 19.30 18.49
N THR A 27 -3.24 20.16 19.00
CA THR A 27 -2.88 21.57 19.12
C THR A 27 -1.88 21.88 20.25
N ASN A 28 -1.39 20.90 21.03
CA ASN A 28 -0.47 21.18 22.16
C ASN A 28 0.53 20.06 22.54
N HIS A 29 0.73 19.00 21.74
CA HIS A 29 1.67 17.92 22.12
C HIS A 29 3.01 18.10 21.42
N SER A 30 4.12 18.03 22.16
CA SER A 30 5.47 17.97 21.59
C SER A 30 5.74 16.63 20.91
N ALA A 31 6.74 16.58 20.02
CA ALA A 31 7.17 15.33 19.36
C ALA A 31 7.44 14.20 20.37
N GLN A 32 8.08 14.52 21.51
CA GLN A 32 8.36 13.56 22.58
C GLN A 32 7.08 13.02 23.23
N GLN A 33 6.07 13.86 23.44
CA GLN A 33 4.79 13.43 24.01
C GLN A 33 4.07 12.47 23.07
N ILE A 34 4.04 12.79 21.76
CA ILE A 34 3.45 11.93 20.74
C ILE A 34 4.17 10.58 20.67
N PHE A 35 5.50 10.58 20.62
CA PHE A 35 6.30 9.34 20.64
C PHE A 35 6.00 8.48 21.89
N ASN A 36 5.98 9.10 23.07
CA ASN A 36 5.69 8.40 24.32
C ASN A 36 4.26 7.83 24.35
N ASP A 37 3.28 8.58 23.82
CA ASP A 37 1.89 8.12 23.75
C ASP A 37 1.73 6.95 22.79
N ILE A 38 2.39 6.98 21.63
CA ILE A 38 2.38 5.87 20.67
C ILE A 38 3.00 4.63 21.32
N THR A 39 4.23 4.73 21.82
CA THR A 39 4.97 3.59 22.37
C THR A 39 4.32 2.98 23.62
N ARG A 40 3.67 3.80 24.45
CA ARG A 40 2.92 3.32 25.63
C ARG A 40 1.67 2.53 25.25
N ASN A 41 0.94 2.97 24.22
CA ASN A 41 -0.32 2.35 23.80
C ASN A 41 -0.11 1.16 22.85
N LEU A 42 1.00 1.13 22.12
CA LEU A 42 1.28 0.13 21.09
C LEU A 42 1.14 -1.34 21.58
N PRO A 43 1.59 -1.74 22.79
CA PRO A 43 1.41 -3.11 23.28
C PRO A 43 -0.07 -3.52 23.42
N GLN A 44 -0.96 -2.57 23.70
CA GLN A 44 -2.39 -2.80 23.96
C GLN A 44 -3.20 -3.00 22.67
N ILE A 45 -2.63 -2.65 21.51
CA ILE A 45 -3.29 -2.79 20.22
C ILE A 45 -3.25 -4.26 19.80
N SER A 46 -4.43 -4.88 19.62
CA SER A 46 -4.58 -6.31 19.30
C SER A 46 -5.12 -6.59 17.89
N GLY A 47 -5.43 -5.53 17.13
CA GLY A 47 -5.94 -5.63 15.76
C GLY A 47 -5.59 -4.40 14.95
N TYR A 48 -6.07 -4.39 13.69
CA TYR A 48 -5.84 -3.28 12.79
C TYR A 48 -6.28 -1.96 13.42
N THR A 49 -5.34 -1.03 13.57
CA THR A 49 -5.59 0.30 14.10
C THR A 49 -4.92 1.33 13.22
N GLU A 50 -5.64 2.39 12.90
CA GLU A 50 -5.07 3.57 12.28
C GLU A 50 -5.06 4.71 13.30
N ILE A 51 -3.88 5.31 13.52
CA ILE A 51 -3.70 6.49 14.38
C ILE A 51 -3.32 7.67 13.50
N VAL A 52 -3.96 8.82 13.71
CA VAL A 52 -3.76 10.02 12.90
C VAL A 52 -3.47 11.20 13.80
N TYR A 53 -2.34 11.87 13.57
CA TYR A 53 -1.94 13.11 14.20
C TYR A 53 -1.92 14.22 13.15
N SER A 54 -2.58 15.34 13.42
CA SER A 54 -2.65 16.50 12.51
C SER A 54 -1.65 17.60 12.90
N SER A 55 -1.54 18.66 12.10
CA SER A 55 -0.83 19.89 12.47
C SER A 55 0.63 19.69 12.93
N LEU A 56 1.30 18.65 12.41
CA LEU A 56 2.71 18.40 12.71
C LEU A 56 3.62 19.12 11.72
N SER A 57 4.63 19.81 12.25
CA SER A 57 5.71 20.34 11.42
C SER A 57 6.53 19.20 10.79
N PRO A 58 7.21 19.43 9.65
CA PRO A 58 8.09 18.42 9.07
C PRO A 58 9.19 17.95 10.04
N ASP A 59 9.78 18.88 10.81
CA ASP A 59 10.85 18.56 11.77
C ASP A 59 10.34 17.67 12.92
N ASP A 60 9.17 17.97 13.48
CA ASP A 60 8.56 17.13 14.51
C ASP A 60 8.20 15.75 13.96
N ALA A 61 7.62 15.70 12.76
CA ALA A 61 7.24 14.45 12.11
C ALA A 61 8.46 13.58 11.78
N GLU A 62 9.56 14.19 11.32
CA GLU A 62 10.82 13.50 11.09
C GLU A 62 11.38 12.91 12.38
N LEU A 63 11.44 13.70 13.45
CA LEU A 63 11.93 13.24 14.75
C LEU A 63 11.08 12.08 15.28
N ILE A 64 9.76 12.17 15.19
CA ILE A 64 8.84 11.10 15.59
C ILE A 64 9.08 9.85 14.74
N CYS A 65 9.14 9.98 13.41
CA CYS A 65 9.27 8.85 12.50
C CYS A 65 10.60 8.12 12.71
N GLN A 66 11.73 8.85 12.79
CA GLN A 66 13.04 8.25 13.06
C GLN A 66 13.08 7.54 14.42
N SER A 67 12.50 8.16 15.45
CA SER A 67 12.46 7.58 16.80
C SER A 67 11.62 6.30 16.84
N LEU A 68 10.49 6.27 16.11
CA LEU A 68 9.64 5.08 16.01
C LEU A 68 10.30 3.97 15.20
N ASP A 69 10.93 4.29 14.08
CA ASP A 69 11.59 3.30 13.21
C ASP A 69 12.74 2.58 13.96
N ALA A 70 13.44 3.29 14.84
CA ALA A 70 14.47 2.72 15.72
C ALA A 70 13.92 1.95 16.93
N HIS A 71 12.60 1.97 17.18
CA HIS A 71 12.02 1.41 18.41
C HIS A 71 11.59 -0.06 18.21
N PRO A 72 12.09 -1.02 19.01
CA PRO A 72 11.85 -2.46 18.78
C PRO A 72 10.39 -2.88 18.99
N GLY A 73 9.58 -2.09 19.68
CA GLY A 73 8.14 -2.30 19.81
C GLY A 73 7.37 -2.03 18.51
N VAL A 74 7.87 -1.12 17.68
CA VAL A 74 7.26 -0.71 16.40
C VAL A 74 7.43 -1.82 15.38
N GLU A 75 8.63 -2.37 15.25
CA GLU A 75 8.93 -3.51 14.39
C GLU A 75 8.01 -4.71 14.72
N ARG A 76 7.91 -5.07 16.01
CA ARG A 76 7.09 -6.19 16.51
C ARG A 76 5.59 -6.08 16.20
N LYS A 77 5.09 -4.88 15.88
CA LYS A 77 3.67 -4.62 15.59
C LYS A 77 3.41 -4.27 14.13
N SER A 78 4.44 -4.38 13.27
CA SER A 78 4.36 -4.11 11.84
C SER A 78 3.74 -2.74 11.53
N VAL A 79 4.18 -1.72 12.27
CA VAL A 79 3.67 -0.36 12.10
C VAL A 79 4.17 0.23 10.77
N ARG A 80 3.27 0.86 10.01
CA ARG A 80 3.61 1.67 8.82
C ARG A 80 3.49 3.15 9.13
N LEU A 81 4.57 3.89 8.90
CA LEU A 81 4.66 5.33 9.16
C LEU A 81 4.46 6.13 7.87
N ASN A 82 3.56 7.11 7.91
CA ASN A 82 3.23 7.96 6.77
C ASN A 82 2.98 9.40 7.22
N TYR A 83 3.88 10.32 6.90
CA TYR A 83 3.71 11.75 7.07
C TYR A 83 3.60 12.46 5.72
N ASN A 84 2.59 13.33 5.59
CA ASN A 84 2.38 14.16 4.40
C ASN A 84 2.50 15.63 4.79
N SER A 85 3.60 16.26 4.38
CA SER A 85 3.94 17.65 4.70
C SER A 85 3.01 18.68 4.08
N TYR A 86 2.37 18.37 2.95
CA TYR A 86 1.36 19.25 2.37
C TYR A 86 0.13 19.36 3.27
N THR A 87 -0.25 18.25 3.91
CA THR A 87 -1.43 18.19 4.80
C THR A 87 -1.08 18.34 6.29
N ASN A 88 0.21 18.29 6.65
CA ASN A 88 0.72 18.22 8.02
C ASN A 88 0.11 17.07 8.84
N ILE A 89 -0.10 15.91 8.21
CA ILE A 89 -0.72 14.74 8.85
C ILE A 89 0.29 13.60 8.93
N LEU A 90 0.53 13.10 10.15
CA LEU A 90 1.21 11.82 10.42
C LEU A 90 0.15 10.74 10.66
N ARG A 91 0.33 9.60 10.00
CA ARG A 91 -0.54 8.43 10.06
C ARG A 91 0.28 7.20 10.37
N LEU A 92 -0.19 6.41 11.32
CA LEU A 92 0.34 5.10 11.66
C LEU A 92 -0.70 4.05 11.33
N LYS A 93 -0.37 3.10 10.44
CA LYS A 93 -1.16 1.87 10.26
C LYS A 93 -0.53 0.76 11.08
N ILE A 94 -1.26 0.11 11.97
CA ILE A 94 -0.74 -0.89 12.91
C ILE A 94 -1.43 -2.23 12.63
N MET A 95 -0.65 -3.31 12.55
CA MET A 95 -1.13 -4.67 12.30
C MET A 95 -2.11 -4.77 11.11
N PRO A 96 -1.64 -4.50 9.87
CA PRO A 96 -2.45 -4.74 8.68
C PRO A 96 -2.97 -6.18 8.65
N ILE A 97 -4.22 -6.35 8.22
CA ILE A 97 -4.83 -7.67 8.06
C ILE A 97 -4.35 -8.34 6.76
N ASP A 98 -4.49 -9.66 6.65
CA ASP A 98 -4.03 -10.42 5.47
C ASP A 98 -4.54 -9.86 4.13
N LEU A 99 -5.78 -9.36 4.08
CA LEU A 99 -6.35 -8.78 2.86
C LEU A 99 -5.64 -7.50 2.43
N HIS A 100 -5.12 -6.73 3.38
CA HIS A 100 -4.35 -5.53 3.09
C HIS A 100 -3.09 -5.87 2.29
N ASP A 101 -2.47 -7.02 2.58
CA ASP A 101 -1.17 -7.43 2.01
C ASP A 101 -1.28 -8.46 0.86
N VAL A 102 -2.50 -8.83 0.46
CA VAL A 102 -2.72 -9.85 -0.59
C VAL A 102 -2.06 -9.49 -1.93
N HIS A 103 -1.84 -8.21 -2.20
CA HIS A 103 -1.15 -7.73 -3.40
C HIS A 103 0.30 -8.18 -3.46
N GLN A 104 0.96 -8.43 -2.33
CA GLN A 104 2.35 -8.90 -2.32
C GLN A 104 2.46 -10.26 -3.04
N ARG A 105 1.55 -11.20 -2.72
CA ARG A 105 1.49 -12.51 -3.40
C ARG A 105 1.17 -12.36 -4.89
N TRP A 106 0.26 -11.46 -5.23
CA TRP A 106 -0.12 -11.16 -6.61
C TRP A 106 1.05 -10.62 -7.45
N ILE A 107 1.77 -9.62 -6.94
CA ILE A 107 2.89 -8.99 -7.63
C ILE A 107 4.06 -9.97 -7.75
N ASN A 108 4.46 -10.62 -6.65
CA ASN A 108 5.59 -11.55 -6.66
C ASN A 108 5.35 -12.73 -7.61
N ARG A 109 4.13 -13.29 -7.63
CA ARG A 109 3.80 -14.36 -8.60
C ARG A 109 3.81 -13.86 -10.04
N THR A 110 3.42 -12.61 -10.27
CA THR A 110 3.42 -12.02 -11.62
C THR A 110 4.84 -11.75 -12.11
N MET A 111 5.72 -11.22 -11.27
CA MET A 111 7.15 -11.05 -11.59
C MET A 111 7.82 -12.37 -11.95
N MET A 112 7.59 -13.43 -11.16
CA MET A 112 8.06 -14.79 -11.51
C MET A 112 7.54 -15.25 -12.86
N THR A 113 6.31 -14.88 -13.23
CA THR A 113 5.74 -15.22 -14.54
C THR A 113 6.46 -14.47 -15.66
N TRP A 114 6.80 -13.18 -15.47
CA TRP A 114 7.57 -12.42 -16.47
C TRP A 114 8.94 -13.03 -16.73
N ALA A 115 9.65 -13.48 -15.68
CA ALA A 115 10.95 -14.13 -15.82
C ALA A 115 10.84 -15.48 -16.54
N VAL A 116 9.94 -16.37 -16.09
CA VAL A 116 9.77 -17.71 -16.68
C VAL A 116 9.30 -17.67 -18.14
N SER A 117 8.54 -16.64 -18.52
CA SER A 117 8.09 -16.44 -19.90
C SER A 117 9.09 -15.70 -20.79
N GLY A 118 10.24 -15.29 -20.24
CA GLY A 118 11.26 -14.52 -20.96
C GLY A 118 10.83 -13.10 -21.32
N ILE A 119 9.77 -12.58 -20.71
CA ILE A 119 9.37 -11.16 -20.88
C ILE A 119 10.44 -10.26 -20.29
N ILE A 120 10.98 -10.63 -19.12
CA ILE A 120 12.23 -10.08 -18.59
C ILE A 120 13.32 -11.16 -18.65
N ASN A 121 14.56 -10.75 -18.91
CA ASN A 121 15.71 -11.66 -18.86
C ASN A 121 16.34 -11.70 -17.47
N ASP A 122 17.32 -12.59 -17.27
CA ASP A 122 17.99 -12.78 -15.97
C ASP A 122 18.64 -11.49 -15.44
N ALA A 123 19.30 -10.71 -16.30
CA ALA A 123 19.92 -9.45 -15.89
C ALA A 123 18.89 -8.37 -15.50
N GLU A 124 17.73 -8.32 -16.17
CA GLU A 124 16.61 -7.46 -15.76
C GLU A 124 15.97 -7.94 -14.46
N ALA A 125 15.92 -9.25 -14.22
CA ALA A 125 15.41 -9.82 -12.98
C ALA A 125 16.32 -9.49 -11.79
N ASP A 126 17.65 -9.53 -11.97
CA ASP A 126 18.64 -9.15 -10.95
C ASP A 126 18.51 -7.67 -10.55
N LEU A 127 18.13 -6.80 -11.49
CA LEU A 127 17.91 -5.38 -11.20
C LEU A 127 16.57 -5.10 -10.53
N LEU A 128 15.56 -5.95 -10.71
CA LEU A 128 14.21 -5.67 -10.28
C LEU A 128 14.04 -5.88 -8.78
N TRP A 129 13.77 -4.80 -8.05
CA TRP A 129 13.54 -4.84 -6.61
C TRP A 129 12.06 -4.65 -6.29
N SER A 130 11.45 -5.71 -5.75
CA SER A 130 10.12 -5.72 -5.12
C SER A 130 10.23 -5.61 -3.60
N GLY A 131 9.56 -4.65 -2.99
CA GLY A 131 9.71 -4.41 -1.55
C GLY A 131 8.48 -3.82 -0.87
N VAL A 132 8.51 -3.86 0.45
CA VAL A 132 7.48 -3.31 1.36
C VAL A 132 8.17 -2.61 2.52
N GLY A 133 7.57 -1.57 3.08
CA GLY A 133 8.06 -0.96 4.32
C GLY A 133 9.33 -0.14 4.25
N THR A 134 9.93 0.02 3.07
CA THR A 134 11.04 0.95 2.88
C THR A 134 10.54 2.39 3.04
N THR A 135 11.24 3.17 3.86
CA THR A 135 10.96 4.59 4.06
C THR A 135 11.49 5.41 2.89
N PHE A 136 10.63 6.20 2.26
CA PHE A 136 10.98 7.21 1.27
C PHE A 136 10.70 8.58 1.84
N ASN A 137 11.65 9.51 1.70
CA ASN A 137 11.55 10.87 2.22
C ASN A 137 12.03 11.96 1.24
N ASN A 138 12.45 11.56 0.03
CA ASN A 138 12.97 12.45 -1.00
C ASN A 138 11.86 13.00 -1.91
N PHE A 139 10.80 13.52 -1.32
CA PHE A 139 9.70 14.16 -2.05
C PHE A 139 10.00 15.61 -2.37
N SER A 140 9.36 16.13 -3.41
CA SER A 140 9.63 17.45 -3.99
C SER A 140 8.39 18.35 -4.01
N GLY A 141 8.62 19.65 -4.28
CA GLY A 141 7.57 20.66 -4.34
C GLY A 141 6.82 20.80 -3.03
N ILE A 142 5.49 20.90 -3.09
CA ILE A 142 4.63 21.04 -1.90
C ILE A 142 4.67 19.82 -0.96
N TYR A 143 5.24 18.70 -1.40
CA TYR A 143 5.40 17.47 -0.61
C TYR A 143 6.80 17.33 -0.01
N GLN A 144 7.69 18.30 -0.19
CA GLN A 144 9.01 18.28 0.44
C GLN A 144 8.88 18.12 1.96
N GLY A 145 9.70 17.24 2.55
CA GLY A 145 9.64 16.88 3.97
C GLY A 145 8.58 15.81 4.31
N SER A 146 7.87 15.26 3.32
CA SER A 146 7.02 14.08 3.55
C SER A 146 7.86 12.82 3.82
N ILE A 147 7.28 11.86 4.55
CA ILE A 147 7.90 10.57 4.88
C ILE A 147 6.87 9.49 4.58
N LYS A 148 7.20 8.48 3.79
CA LYS A 148 6.21 7.47 3.42
C LYS A 148 6.77 6.08 3.28
N GLN A 149 6.01 5.10 3.79
CA GLN A 149 6.26 3.68 3.58
C GLN A 149 5.11 3.12 2.73
N PRO A 150 5.35 2.73 1.46
CA PRO A 150 4.31 2.15 0.63
C PRO A 150 3.95 0.75 1.10
N ASP A 151 2.71 0.34 0.83
CA ASP A 151 2.26 -1.02 1.08
C ASP A 151 2.94 -2.02 0.12
N HIS A 152 3.38 -1.56 -1.06
CA HIS A 152 4.32 -2.26 -1.95
C HIS A 152 4.96 -1.29 -2.94
N PHE A 153 6.19 -1.57 -3.36
CA PHE A 153 6.81 -0.88 -4.48
C PHE A 153 7.60 -1.83 -5.40
N LEU A 154 7.75 -1.39 -6.65
CA LEU A 154 8.75 -1.89 -7.57
C LEU A 154 9.71 -0.76 -7.93
N ARG A 155 11.00 -1.03 -7.84
CA ARG A 155 12.08 -0.15 -8.30
C ARG A 155 13.15 -0.96 -9.02
N VAL A 156 14.14 -0.27 -9.57
CA VAL A 156 15.23 -0.91 -10.33
C VAL A 156 16.57 -0.46 -9.76
N ASP A 157 17.44 -1.44 -9.54
CA ASP A 157 18.81 -1.25 -9.06
C ASP A 157 18.91 -0.54 -7.69
N THR A 158 20.07 0.06 -7.43
CA THR A 158 20.39 0.99 -6.35
C THR A 158 19.69 2.34 -6.46
N ASN A 159 18.82 2.56 -7.47
CA ASN A 159 18.00 3.77 -7.52
C ASN A 159 17.16 3.84 -6.23
N PRO A 160 17.25 4.93 -5.46
CA PRO A 160 16.53 5.01 -4.22
C PRO A 160 15.02 5.08 -4.44
N GLU A 161 14.54 5.53 -5.60
CA GLU A 161 13.13 5.88 -5.83
C GLU A 161 12.26 4.76 -6.42
N PRO A 162 10.98 4.65 -6.03
CA PRO A 162 10.06 3.68 -6.58
C PRO A 162 9.55 4.14 -7.96
N ARG A 163 9.23 3.17 -8.81
CA ARG A 163 8.70 3.39 -10.16
C ARG A 163 7.23 3.01 -10.24
N ILE A 164 6.87 1.94 -9.54
CA ILE A 164 5.49 1.47 -9.39
C ILE A 164 5.21 1.35 -7.90
N VAL A 165 4.08 1.88 -7.45
CA VAL A 165 3.65 1.81 -6.05
C VAL A 165 2.26 1.22 -5.95
N VAL A 166 2.03 0.39 -4.93
CA VAL A 166 0.69 -0.10 -4.56
C VAL A 166 0.37 0.37 -3.16
N GLU A 167 -0.82 0.92 -2.99
CA GLU A 167 -1.40 1.27 -1.70
C GLU A 167 -2.71 0.51 -1.54
N SER A 168 -2.91 -0.10 -0.40
CA SER A 168 -4.06 -0.92 -0.06
C SER A 168 -4.76 -0.31 1.15
N GLY A 169 -6.07 -0.34 1.15
CA GLY A 169 -6.81 0.16 2.30
C GLY A 169 -8.30 -0.04 2.18
N TRP A 170 -8.97 0.30 3.28
CA TRP A 170 -10.41 0.21 3.40
C TRP A 170 -11.10 1.48 2.87
N SER A 171 -12.40 1.37 2.60
CA SER A 171 -13.19 2.46 2.03
C SER A 171 -13.19 3.74 2.86
N GLU A 172 -13.12 3.58 4.16
CA GLU A 172 -13.16 4.60 5.18
C GLU A 172 -11.91 5.50 5.09
N SER A 173 -10.77 4.94 4.67
CA SER A 173 -9.53 5.67 4.43
C SER A 173 -9.36 6.14 2.98
N PHE A 174 -10.39 6.06 2.14
CA PHE A 174 -10.24 6.33 0.71
C PHE A 174 -9.83 7.76 0.33
N PRO A 175 -10.30 8.83 1.01
CA PRO A 175 -9.72 10.17 0.79
C PRO A 175 -8.21 10.20 1.06
N HIS A 176 -7.74 9.39 2.02
CA HIS A 176 -6.33 9.29 2.35
C HIS A 176 -5.54 8.47 1.34
N LEU A 177 -6.09 7.36 0.82
CA LEU A 177 -5.47 6.60 -0.29
C LEU A 177 -5.26 7.48 -1.54
N ARG A 178 -6.21 8.40 -1.83
CA ARG A 178 -6.02 9.37 -2.92
C ARG A 178 -4.98 10.44 -2.60
N SER A 179 -4.90 10.89 -1.35
CA SER A 179 -3.82 11.78 -0.88
C SER A 179 -2.45 11.12 -0.99
N ASP A 180 -2.34 9.83 -0.64
CA ASP A 180 -1.14 9.02 -0.80
C ASP A 180 -0.71 8.94 -2.26
N LYS A 181 -1.66 8.71 -3.16
CA LYS A 181 -1.43 8.77 -4.61
C LYS A 181 -1.01 10.17 -5.08
N ASP A 182 -1.54 11.25 -4.53
CA ASP A 182 -1.12 12.61 -4.87
C ASP A 182 0.33 12.84 -4.43
N LEU A 183 0.67 12.46 -3.20
CA LEU A 183 2.03 12.53 -2.68
C LEU A 183 3.00 11.71 -3.54
N TRP A 184 2.69 10.47 -3.90
CA TRP A 184 3.55 9.67 -4.78
C TRP A 184 3.69 10.27 -6.18
N MET A 185 2.58 10.56 -6.85
CA MET A 185 2.59 10.97 -8.27
C MET A 185 2.94 12.45 -8.47
N ARG A 186 2.85 13.31 -7.46
CA ARG A 186 3.18 14.74 -7.58
C ARG A 186 4.42 15.12 -6.78
N GLY A 187 4.69 14.43 -5.68
CA GLY A 187 5.90 14.61 -4.89
C GLY A 187 7.11 13.86 -5.46
N ASN A 188 6.91 12.81 -6.28
CA ASN A 188 8.00 12.03 -6.86
C ASN A 188 7.81 11.83 -8.38
N ALA A 189 8.68 12.47 -9.17
CA ALA A 189 8.63 12.41 -10.63
C ALA A 189 8.95 11.02 -11.20
N SER A 190 9.72 10.20 -10.45
CA SER A 190 10.12 8.85 -10.87
C SER A 190 8.95 7.86 -10.86
N VAL A 191 7.93 8.10 -10.02
CA VAL A 191 6.76 7.23 -9.96
C VAL A 191 5.94 7.39 -11.25
N ALA A 192 5.85 6.28 -12.00
CA ALA A 192 5.12 6.19 -13.26
C ALA A 192 3.70 5.64 -13.05
N LEU A 193 3.51 4.79 -12.04
CA LEU A 193 2.27 4.06 -11.78
C LEU A 193 1.98 3.98 -10.28
N VAL A 194 0.76 4.34 -9.88
CA VAL A 194 0.21 4.04 -8.54
C VAL A 194 -1.06 3.21 -8.69
N ILE A 195 -1.14 2.09 -7.97
CA ILE A 195 -2.32 1.24 -7.91
C ILE A 195 -2.92 1.36 -6.50
N LEU A 196 -4.15 1.85 -6.42
CA LEU A 196 -4.91 1.89 -5.17
C LEU A 196 -5.85 0.69 -5.11
N LEU A 197 -5.66 -0.20 -4.15
CA LEU A 197 -6.57 -1.30 -3.85
C LEU A 197 -7.50 -0.90 -2.72
N LYS A 198 -8.77 -0.69 -3.07
CA LYS A 198 -9.81 -0.27 -2.13
C LYS A 198 -10.70 -1.45 -1.79
N TRP A 199 -10.73 -1.83 -0.52
CA TRP A 199 -11.64 -2.85 0.02
C TRP A 199 -12.81 -2.20 0.74
N SER A 200 -13.96 -2.86 0.80
CA SER A 200 -15.06 -2.42 1.66
C SER A 200 -15.85 -3.61 2.16
N ALA A 201 -16.15 -3.60 3.45
CA ALA A 201 -17.08 -4.53 4.05
C ALA A 201 -18.50 -4.22 3.59
N LEU A 202 -19.26 -5.26 3.29
CA LEU A 202 -20.68 -5.21 3.00
C LEU A 202 -21.46 -5.94 4.08
N SER A 203 -22.78 -5.74 4.09
CA SER A 203 -23.69 -6.60 4.86
C SER A 203 -23.53 -8.07 4.46
N ASN A 204 -23.95 -8.98 5.36
CA ASN A 204 -23.90 -10.43 5.16
C ASN A 204 -22.47 -11.00 5.00
N ASN A 205 -21.50 -10.44 5.74
CA ASN A 205 -20.10 -10.87 5.75
C ASN A 205 -19.47 -10.90 4.34
N ARG A 206 -19.79 -9.91 3.49
CA ARG A 206 -19.24 -9.81 2.14
C ARG A 206 -18.18 -8.72 2.03
N ILE A 207 -17.24 -8.85 1.10
CA ILE A 207 -16.23 -7.84 0.79
C ILE A 207 -16.28 -7.47 -0.69
N LYS A 208 -16.46 -6.18 -0.98
CA LYS A 208 -16.22 -5.63 -2.32
C LYS A 208 -14.79 -5.09 -2.44
N GLY A 209 -14.31 -5.02 -3.67
CA GLY A 209 -12.97 -4.52 -3.97
C GLY A 209 -12.92 -3.77 -5.29
N ILE A 210 -12.18 -2.66 -5.34
CA ILE A 210 -11.98 -1.86 -6.55
C ILE A 210 -10.49 -1.47 -6.63
N ALA A 211 -9.90 -1.58 -7.81
CA ALA A 211 -8.58 -1.03 -8.11
C ALA A 211 -8.74 0.32 -8.84
N GLU A 212 -8.10 1.38 -8.35
CA GLU A 212 -7.95 2.65 -9.05
C GLU A 212 -6.48 2.81 -9.48
N ILE A 213 -6.25 2.89 -10.79
CA ILE A 213 -4.92 2.84 -11.38
C ILE A 213 -4.58 4.21 -11.95
N TRP A 214 -3.54 4.83 -11.42
CA TRP A 214 -3.05 6.13 -11.83
C TRP A 214 -1.75 6.03 -12.59
N ARG A 215 -1.69 6.67 -13.76
CA ARG A 215 -0.55 6.64 -14.66
C ARG A 215 -0.07 8.06 -14.95
N ARG A 216 1.24 8.20 -15.11
CA ARG A 216 1.87 9.38 -15.69
C ARG A 216 2.08 9.15 -17.17
N ASN A 217 1.65 10.09 -18.02
CA ASN A 217 2.01 10.07 -19.44
C ASN A 217 3.33 10.80 -19.72
N ALA A 218 3.82 10.74 -20.96
CA ALA A 218 5.07 11.39 -21.37
C ALA A 218 5.10 12.91 -21.14
N GLY A 219 3.94 13.57 -21.13
CA GLY A 219 3.82 15.00 -20.82
C GLY A 219 3.75 15.31 -19.32
N GLY A 220 3.92 14.31 -18.46
CA GLY A 220 3.82 14.46 -17.00
C GLY A 220 2.40 14.48 -16.44
N ASN A 221 1.38 14.45 -17.31
CA ASN A 221 -0.02 14.50 -16.90
C ASN A 221 -0.47 13.17 -16.29
N LEU A 222 -1.37 13.27 -15.31
CA LEU A 222 -1.93 12.13 -14.60
C LEU A 222 -3.29 11.74 -15.16
N PHE A 223 -3.51 10.45 -15.36
CA PHE A 223 -4.81 9.91 -15.75
C PHE A 223 -5.10 8.63 -14.97
N SER A 224 -6.37 8.28 -14.84
CA SER A 224 -6.79 7.11 -14.07
C SER A 224 -7.78 6.22 -14.80
N THR A 225 -7.73 4.94 -14.44
CA THR A 225 -8.70 3.91 -14.83
C THR A 225 -9.14 3.16 -13.58
N THR A 226 -10.37 2.67 -13.55
CA THR A 226 -10.88 1.86 -12.44
C THR A 226 -11.20 0.45 -12.92
N MET A 227 -10.86 -0.56 -12.11
CA MET A 227 -11.15 -1.97 -12.40
C MET A 227 -11.86 -2.61 -11.19
N PRO A 228 -13.00 -3.29 -11.39
CA PRO A 228 -13.66 -4.03 -10.30
C PRO A 228 -12.84 -5.26 -9.92
N ILE A 229 -12.62 -5.46 -8.63
CA ILE A 229 -12.09 -6.72 -8.07
C ILE A 229 -13.28 -7.59 -7.66
N PHE A 230 -14.13 -7.08 -6.78
CA PHE A 230 -15.40 -7.71 -6.39
C PHE A 230 -16.54 -6.69 -6.39
N PRO A 231 -17.73 -7.02 -6.93
CA PRO A 231 -18.04 -8.28 -7.61
C PRO A 231 -17.21 -8.47 -8.88
N ALA A 232 -16.90 -9.73 -9.20
CA ALA A 232 -16.27 -10.05 -10.47
C ALA A 232 -17.21 -9.60 -11.60
N PRO A 233 -16.70 -8.93 -12.65
CA PRO A 233 -17.54 -8.46 -13.73
C PRO A 233 -18.18 -9.65 -14.46
N ALA A 234 -19.49 -9.56 -14.73
CA ALA A 234 -20.29 -10.64 -15.32
C ALA A 234 -19.87 -10.98 -16.76
N ALA A 235 -19.39 -9.98 -17.49
CA ALA A 235 -18.65 -10.16 -18.73
C ALA A 235 -17.22 -9.70 -18.48
N LEU A 236 -16.23 -10.54 -18.79
CA LEU A 236 -14.82 -10.15 -18.72
C LEU A 236 -14.62 -8.97 -19.67
N PRO A 237 -14.18 -7.78 -19.19
CA PRO A 237 -13.79 -6.72 -20.09
C PRO A 237 -12.68 -7.23 -21.02
N GLY A 238 -12.57 -6.66 -22.23
CA GLY A 238 -11.62 -7.11 -23.25
C GLY A 238 -10.15 -7.18 -22.77
N THR A 239 -9.81 -6.54 -21.65
CA THR A 239 -8.58 -6.80 -20.89
C THR A 239 -8.83 -6.59 -19.39
N GLU A 240 -8.46 -7.56 -18.55
CA GLU A 240 -8.39 -7.44 -17.07
C GLU A 240 -6.95 -7.17 -16.60
N LEU A 241 -6.16 -6.54 -17.47
CA LEU A 241 -4.73 -6.37 -17.30
C LEU A 241 -4.39 -4.92 -17.00
N ILE A 242 -3.68 -4.68 -15.89
CA ILE A 242 -2.99 -3.43 -15.66
C ILE A 242 -1.69 -3.48 -16.46
N GLN A 243 -1.71 -2.87 -17.64
CA GLN A 243 -0.56 -2.80 -18.53
C GLN A 243 0.29 -1.55 -18.29
N PHE A 244 1.59 -1.73 -18.41
CA PHE A 244 2.63 -0.70 -18.45
C PHE A 244 3.83 -1.26 -19.22
N THR A 245 4.76 -0.40 -19.61
CA THR A 245 5.93 -0.78 -20.41
C THR A 245 7.13 -1.13 -19.54
N LYS A 246 8.13 -1.82 -20.10
CA LYS A 246 9.45 -1.93 -19.46
C LYS A 246 10.03 -0.54 -19.16
N TRP A 247 9.83 0.44 -20.03
CA TRP A 247 10.26 1.82 -19.76
C TRP A 247 9.61 2.42 -18.51
N ASP A 248 8.33 2.16 -18.26
CA ASP A 248 7.65 2.64 -17.06
C ASP A 248 8.29 2.07 -15.79
N LEU A 249 8.77 0.81 -15.83
CA LEU A 249 9.41 0.13 -14.70
C LEU A 249 10.91 0.44 -14.59
N PHE A 250 11.70 0.21 -15.65
CA PHE A 250 13.16 0.36 -15.65
C PHE A 250 13.60 1.80 -15.97
N GLY A 251 12.90 2.50 -16.85
CA GLY A 251 13.24 3.85 -17.31
C GLY A 251 14.72 4.01 -17.64
N PRO A 252 15.45 4.99 -17.07
CA PRO A 252 16.87 5.19 -17.37
C PRO A 252 17.77 3.99 -17.08
N ALA A 253 17.36 3.07 -16.20
CA ALA A 253 18.11 1.85 -15.88
C ALA A 253 17.83 0.69 -16.84
N GLN A 254 17.11 0.93 -17.95
CA GLN A 254 16.86 -0.08 -18.98
C GLN A 254 18.19 -0.55 -19.59
N LEU A 255 18.40 -1.87 -19.62
CA LEU A 255 19.61 -2.47 -20.19
C LEU A 255 19.69 -2.27 -21.72
N PRO A 256 20.90 -2.08 -22.28
CA PRO A 256 21.10 -1.99 -23.73
C PRO A 256 20.53 -3.22 -24.48
N GLY A 257 19.97 -2.97 -25.67
CA GLY A 257 19.42 -4.03 -26.53
C GLY A 257 18.05 -4.56 -26.09
N GLN A 258 17.48 -4.07 -24.98
CA GLN A 258 16.12 -4.40 -24.58
C GLN A 258 15.09 -3.50 -25.27
N ALA A 259 13.89 -4.02 -25.49
CA ALA A 259 12.78 -3.28 -26.07
C ALA A 259 12.01 -2.51 -24.97
N PRO A 260 12.18 -1.17 -24.84
CA PRO A 260 11.53 -0.40 -23.77
C PRO A 260 10.00 -0.41 -23.85
N GLY A 261 9.44 -0.59 -25.06
CA GLY A 261 8.00 -0.67 -25.30
C GLY A 261 7.36 -2.03 -24.97
N THR A 262 8.13 -3.04 -24.55
CA THR A 262 7.59 -4.35 -24.18
C THR A 262 6.60 -4.19 -23.03
N ILE A 263 5.41 -4.76 -23.19
CA ILE A 263 4.32 -4.65 -22.21
C ILE A 263 4.53 -5.65 -21.08
N LEU A 264 4.53 -5.12 -19.86
CA LEU A 264 4.35 -5.83 -18.61
C LEU A 264 2.88 -5.71 -18.19
N ALA A 265 2.35 -6.75 -17.57
CA ALA A 265 0.94 -6.79 -17.19
C ALA A 265 0.76 -7.42 -15.82
N LEU A 266 -0.07 -6.79 -14.99
CA LEU A 266 -0.61 -7.37 -13.75
C LEU A 266 -2.07 -7.79 -13.99
N ASP A 267 -2.37 -9.05 -13.68
CA ASP A 267 -3.66 -9.66 -13.97
C ASP A 267 -4.62 -9.55 -12.77
N ILE A 268 -5.70 -8.78 -12.91
CA ILE A 268 -6.69 -8.60 -11.84
C ILE A 268 -7.45 -9.89 -11.53
N ALA A 269 -7.63 -10.81 -12.48
CA ALA A 269 -8.26 -12.09 -12.20
C ALA A 269 -7.43 -12.93 -11.23
N LYS A 270 -6.08 -12.89 -11.35
CA LYS A 270 -5.18 -13.52 -10.37
C LYS A 270 -5.28 -12.86 -9.00
N LEU A 271 -5.37 -11.53 -8.94
CA LEU A 271 -5.60 -10.82 -7.68
C LEU A 271 -6.92 -11.28 -7.03
N ARG A 272 -8.02 -11.42 -7.79
CA ARG A 272 -9.29 -11.97 -7.27
C ARG A 272 -9.13 -13.38 -6.72
N GLY A 273 -8.36 -14.24 -7.38
CA GLY A 273 -8.06 -15.59 -6.90
C GLY A 273 -7.46 -15.56 -5.50
N PHE A 274 -6.35 -14.83 -5.33
CA PHE A 274 -5.67 -14.71 -4.04
C PHE A 274 -6.52 -13.99 -2.99
N ALA A 275 -7.21 -12.92 -3.35
CA ALA A 275 -8.11 -12.20 -2.46
C ALA A 275 -9.28 -13.08 -2.00
N SER A 276 -9.82 -13.94 -2.86
CA SER A 276 -10.90 -14.86 -2.50
C SER A 276 -10.46 -15.87 -1.44
N GLU A 277 -9.22 -16.39 -1.54
CA GLU A 277 -8.65 -17.28 -0.53
C GLU A 277 -8.57 -16.58 0.83
N VAL A 278 -7.98 -15.38 0.85
CA VAL A 278 -7.82 -14.58 2.08
C VAL A 278 -9.16 -14.18 2.69
N ILE A 279 -10.10 -13.70 1.88
CA ILE A 279 -11.45 -13.31 2.33
C ILE A 279 -12.17 -14.49 2.99
N ARG A 280 -12.04 -15.71 2.45
CA ARG A 280 -12.62 -16.92 3.04
C ARG A 280 -11.94 -17.31 4.35
N CYS A 281 -10.61 -17.19 4.45
CA CYS A 281 -9.88 -17.41 5.70
C CYS A 281 -10.33 -16.42 6.79
N MET A 282 -10.77 -15.21 6.41
CA MET A 282 -11.36 -14.24 7.32
C MET A 282 -12.80 -14.57 7.74
N GLY A 283 -13.38 -15.69 7.29
CA GLY A 283 -14.79 -16.04 7.54
C GLY A 283 -15.79 -15.19 6.76
N MET A 284 -15.34 -14.55 5.68
CA MET A 284 -16.14 -13.69 4.82
C MET A 284 -16.29 -14.27 3.41
N GLN A 285 -17.08 -13.61 2.57
CA GLN A 285 -17.30 -13.98 1.17
C GLN A 285 -16.98 -12.81 0.24
N PRO A 286 -16.39 -13.05 -0.93
CA PRO A 286 -16.31 -12.02 -1.95
C PRO A 286 -17.72 -11.52 -2.37
N ALA A 287 -17.83 -10.23 -2.67
CA ALA A 287 -19.04 -9.64 -3.23
C ALA A 287 -19.30 -10.15 -4.65
#